data_AF-A0A2H0RUN0-F1
#
_entry.id   AF-A0A2H0RUN0-F1
#
_cell.length_a   1.000
_cell.length_b   1.000
_cell.length_c   1.000
_cell.angle_alpha   90.00
_cell.angle_beta   90.00
_cell.angle_gamma   90.00
#
_symmetry.space_group_name_H-M   'P 1'
#
loop_
_entity.id
_entity.type
_entity.pdbx_description
1 polymer ?
#
loop_
_entity_poly.entity_id
_entity_poly.type
_entity_poly.pdbx_seq_one_letter_code
_entity_poly.pdbx_strand_id
1 'polypeptide(L)' 'MFTSQALNEFKEIYREDYGITLTDQETLEKATSFFTLMQAICRPLPDEPHTNEKQLSGESELCLQNSDMLEYPR' A
#
# COMPACT_ATOMS: atom_id res chain seq x y z
N MET A 1 -8.80 17.60 -6.49
CA MET A 1 -7.87 18.59 -5.90
C MET A 1 -8.47 19.04 -4.59
N PHE A 2 -7.70 19.10 -3.50
CA PHE A 2 -8.22 19.46 -2.17
C PHE A 2 -8.53 20.96 -2.08
N THR A 3 -9.55 21.32 -1.31
CA THR A 3 -9.82 22.73 -0.98
C THR A 3 -8.85 23.19 0.10
N SER A 4 -8.55 24.49 0.15
CA SER A 4 -7.70 25.07 1.19
C SER A 4 -8.26 24.83 2.60
N GLN A 5 -9.60 24.86 2.74
CA GLN A 5 -10.26 24.54 4.01
C GLN A 5 -10.00 23.10 4.44
N ALA A 6 -10.13 22.11 3.54
CA ALA A 6 -9.90 20.71 3.87
C ALA A 6 -8.44 20.43 4.26
N LEU A 7 -7.48 21.10 3.59
CA LEU A 7 -6.06 20.98 3.95
C LEU A 7 -5.76 21.61 5.32
N ASN A 8 -6.41 22.73 5.66
CA ASN A 8 -6.28 23.34 6.98
C ASN A 8 -6.86 22.44 8.06
N GLU A 9 -8.07 21.91 7.87
CA GLU A 9 -8.68 20.96 8.81
C GLU A 9 -7.81 19.72 9.01
N PHE A 10 -7.25 19.17 7.92
CA PHE A 10 -6.31 18.05 7.99
C PHE A 10 -5.07 18.39 8.83
N LYS A 11 -4.50 19.58 8.64
CA LYS A 11 -3.32 20.04 9.38
C LYS A 11 -3.62 20.21 10.87
N GLU A 12 -4.78 20.76 11.21
CA GLU A 12 -5.21 20.94 12.61
C GLU A 12 -5.40 19.59 13.31
N ILE A 13 -6.10 18.64 12.67
CA ILE A 13 -6.28 17.28 13.21
C ILE A 13 -4.93 16.59 13.42
N TYR A 14 -4.03 16.67 12.43
CA TYR A 14 -2.71 16.04 12.54
C TYR A 14 -1.89 16.62 13.70
N ARG A 15 -2.02 17.93 13.95
CA ARG A 15 -1.37 18.60 15.09
C ARG A 15 -1.99 18.18 16.41
N GLU A 16 -3.31 18.07 16.49
CA GLU A 16 -4.01 17.67 17.72
C GLU A 16 -3.69 16.23 18.13
N ASP A 17 -3.72 15.31 17.16
CA ASP A 17 -3.55 13.87 17.43
C ASP A 17 -2.08 13.46 17.61
N TYR A 18 -1.16 14.11 16.88
CA TYR A 18 0.25 13.70 16.85
C TYR A 18 1.22 14.76 17.38
N GLY A 19 0.75 15.97 17.69
CA GLY A 19 1.62 17.08 18.12
C GLY A 19 2.55 17.61 17.03
N ILE A 20 2.32 17.25 15.76
CA ILE A 20 3.20 17.60 14.63
C ILE A 20 2.52 18.67 13.77
N THR A 21 3.23 19.79 13.56
CA THR A 21 2.81 20.83 12.62
C THR A 21 3.34 20.51 11.23
N LEU A 22 2.44 20.30 10.28
CA LEU A 22 2.80 20.05 8.88
C LEU A 22 2.97 21.35 8.09
N THR A 23 3.95 21.37 7.17
CA THR A 23 4.02 22.38 6.11
C THR A 23 2.92 22.18 5.08
N ASP A 24 2.66 23.17 4.24
CA ASP A 24 1.62 23.07 3.19
C ASP A 24 1.93 21.94 2.19
N GLN A 25 3.21 21.78 1.84
CA GLN A 25 3.67 20.72 0.95
C GLN A 25 3.45 19.33 1.58
N GLU A 26 3.88 19.14 2.83
CA GLU A 26 3.70 17.87 3.54
C GLU A 26 2.21 17.54 3.76
N THR A 27 1.40 18.56 4.03
CA THR A 27 -0.06 18.42 4.18
C THR A 27 -0.65 17.89 2.88
N LEU A 28 -0.29 18.49 1.74
CA LEU A 28 -0.79 18.08 0.44
C LEU A 28 -0.35 16.64 0.09
N GLU A 29 0.93 16.31 0.32
CA GLU A 29 1.46 14.97 0.06
C GLU A 29 0.75 13.90 0.91
N LYS A 30 0.66 14.12 2.22
CA LYS A 30 0.01 13.17 3.14
C LYS A 30 -1.48 13.01 2.85
N ALA A 31 -2.20 14.12 2.61
CA ALA A 31 -3.61 14.07 2.25
C ALA A 31 -3.83 13.31 0.94
N THR A 32 -2.96 13.52 -0.05
CA THR A 32 -3.03 12.81 -1.35
C THR A 32 -2.78 11.31 -1.17
N SER A 33 -1.74 10.93 -0.42
CA SER A 33 -1.44 9.52 -0.14
C SER A 33 -2.57 8.84 0.62
N PHE A 34 -3.11 9.49 1.65
CA PHE A 34 -4.25 8.98 2.42
C PHE A 34 -5.48 8.78 1.54
N PHE A 35 -5.85 9.78 0.75
CA PHE A 35 -7.02 9.71 -0.12
C PHE A 35 -6.88 8.61 -1.18
N THR A 36 -5.68 8.45 -1.74
CA THR A 36 -5.37 7.37 -2.70
C THR A 36 -5.54 6.00 -2.06
N LEU A 37 -5.05 5.82 -0.84
CA LEU A 37 -5.21 4.57 -0.08
C LEU A 37 -6.70 4.29 0.19
N MET A 38 -7.45 5.28 0.65
CA MET A 38 -8.88 5.15 0.91
C MET A 38 -9.66 4.78 -0.35
N GLN A 39 -9.34 5.36 -1.51
CA GLN A 39 -9.96 4.96 -2.77
C GLN A 39 -9.70 3.50 -3.14
N ALA A 40 -8.49 3.01 -2.88
CA ALA A 40 -8.15 1.62 -3.16
C ALA A 40 -8.91 0.66 -2.25
N ILE A 41 -9.01 0.97 -0.95
CA ILE A 41 -9.66 0.12 0.05
C ILE A 41 -11.19 0.17 -0.09
N CYS A 42 -11.77 1.35 -0.31
CA CYS A 42 -13.21 1.53 -0.43
C CYS A 42 -13.74 1.26 -1.84
N ARG A 43 -12.90 0.79 -2.77
CA ARG A 43 -13.34 0.42 -4.11
C ARG A 43 -14.31 -0.76 -4.00
N PRO A 44 -15.55 -0.66 -4.50
CA PRO A 44 -16.45 -1.80 -4.52
C PRO A 44 -15.80 -2.91 -5.36
N LEU A 45 -15.86 -4.13 -4.85
CA LEU A 45 -15.46 -5.29 -5.64
C LEU A 45 -16.39 -5.37 -6.86
N PRO A 46 -15.86 -5.65 -8.06
CA PRO A 46 -16.73 -5.92 -9.20
C PRO A 46 -17.65 -7.08 -8.84
N ASP A 47 -18.93 -6.97 -9.22
CA ASP A 47 -19.85 -8.11 -9.17
C ASP A 47 -19.37 -9.14 -10.20
N GLU A 48 -18.47 -10.04 -9.80
CA GLU A 48 -18.11 -11.17 -10.64
C GLU A 48 -19.06 -12.35 -10.38
N PRO A 49 -19.66 -12.97 -11.42
CA PRO A 49 -20.11 -14.33 -11.31
C PRO A 49 -18.88 -15.22 -11.12
N HIS A 50 -18.75 -15.83 -9.94
CA HIS A 50 -17.71 -16.82 -9.63
C HIS A 50 -17.56 -17.84 -10.78
N THR A 51 -16.48 -17.72 -11.56
CA THR A 51 -15.97 -18.83 -12.36
C THR A 51 -14.52 -19.04 -11.98
N ASN A 52 -14.32 -19.97 -11.03
CA ASN A 52 -13.02 -20.58 -10.82
C ASN A 52 -12.60 -21.25 -12.13
N GLU A 53 -11.42 -20.93 -12.67
CA GLU A 53 -10.50 -21.91 -13.28
C GLU A 53 -9.18 -21.26 -13.72
N LYS A 54 -8.11 -21.71 -13.05
CA LYS A 54 -6.67 -21.71 -13.38
C LYS A 54 -6.19 -21.01 -14.65
N GLN A 55 -5.12 -20.21 -14.48
CA GLN A 55 -3.90 -20.45 -15.27
C GLN A 55 -2.62 -20.07 -14.49
N LEU A 56 -1.87 -21.10 -14.12
CA LEU A 56 -0.42 -21.05 -13.94
C LEU A 56 0.22 -20.65 -15.27
N SER A 57 1.17 -19.72 -15.27
CA SER A 57 2.41 -19.80 -16.07
C SER A 57 3.31 -18.61 -15.75
N GLY A 58 4.50 -18.88 -15.19
CA GLY A 58 5.59 -17.91 -15.08
C GLY A 58 6.34 -17.98 -13.76
N GLU A 59 6.76 -19.19 -13.35
CA GLU A 59 7.76 -19.30 -12.29
C GLU A 59 9.03 -18.60 -12.78
N SER A 60 9.43 -17.58 -12.03
CA SER A 60 10.68 -16.86 -12.20
C SER A 60 11.84 -17.84 -12.05
N GLU A 61 12.59 -18.05 -13.13
CA GLU A 61 13.97 -18.56 -13.01
C GLU A 61 14.79 -17.59 -12.14
N LEU A 62 15.80 -18.17 -11.47
CA LEU A 62 16.75 -17.60 -10.52
C LEU A 62 16.21 -17.37 -9.09
N CYS A 63 16.51 -18.32 -8.20
CA CYS A 63 17.61 -18.15 -7.24
C CYS A 63 17.84 -19.42 -6.40
N LEU A 64 19.12 -19.68 -6.11
CA LEU A 64 19.68 -20.63 -5.13
C LEU A 64 19.92 -22.08 -5.59
N GLN A 65 20.71 -22.25 -6.65
CA GLN A 65 21.70 -23.34 -6.64
C GLN A 65 22.80 -22.95 -5.67
N ASN A 66 22.71 -23.41 -4.42
CA ASN A 66 23.82 -23.70 -3.52
C ASN A 66 23.23 -24.45 -2.32
N SER A 67 22.88 -25.72 -2.54
CA SER A 67 22.72 -26.66 -1.45
C SER A 67 24.06 -27.36 -1.29
N ASP A 68 24.90 -26.80 -0.41
CA ASP A 68 25.99 -27.51 0.24
C ASP A 68 25.42 -28.84 0.76
N MET A 69 25.83 -29.93 0.12
CA MET A 69 25.51 -31.28 0.53
C MET A 69 26.38 -31.59 1.75
N LEU A 70 25.88 -31.25 2.94
CA LEU A 70 26.41 -31.79 4.19
C LEU A 70 26.05 -33.28 4.26
N GLU A 71 26.85 -34.12 3.61
CA GLU A 71 26.85 -35.56 3.88
C GLU A 71 27.68 -35.86 5.12
N TYR A 72 27.01 -36.34 6.16
CA TYR A 72 27.54 -37.24 7.19
C TYR A 72 26.34 -38.04 7.74
N PRO A 73 26.49 -39.26 8.30
CA PRO A 73 27.67 -40.14 8.37
C PRO A 73 27.38 -41.64 8.09
N ARG A 74 28.43 -42.45 7.92
CA ARG A 74 28.66 -43.68 8.71
C ARG A 74 30.12 -44.11 8.69
#